data_AF-A0A7W8FML5-F1
#
_entry.id   AF-A0A7W8FML5-F1
#
_cell.length_a   1.000
_cell.length_b   1.000
_cell.length_c   1.000
_cell.angle_alpha   90.00
_cell.angle_beta   90.00
_cell.angle_gamma   90.00
#
_symmetry.space_group_name_H-M   'P 1'
#
loop_
_entity.id
_entity.type
_entity.pdbx_description
1 polymer ?
#
loop_
_entity_poly.entity_id
_entity_poly.type
_entity_poly.pdbx_seq_one_letter_code
_entity_poly.pdbx_strand_id
1 'polypeptide(L)'
;MAVAALVAATGMQSMTEAPSASADASATVEADTPQMSDANLTSPQDGSYNPGDQLTLVCSTRGQNVNGFFSSDIPGGWDDLWYRTSDGHFVADADIATATLNVAAPECSPPPPSGGSGSAQTAHTDRAMGRTQGSNPGTDGQCTWGAAQKWFEASGSYPAFRGDALAWRDSAIAAGWTVVDDAQDRSIVVFQPGIAGASPVGHVAWVDSVSQRPDGRWIHVTEMNNSQLGGVGIFNGRDVKDVPGMSYILLP
;
A
#
# COMPACT_ATOMS: atom_id res chain seq x y z
N MET A 1 -74.52 14.72 3.25
CA MET A 1 -74.29 13.77 2.14
C MET A 1 -73.65 14.55 1.00
N ALA A 2 -72.55 14.22 0.36
CA ALA A 2 -71.37 13.42 0.65
C ALA A 2 -70.27 14.05 -0.24
N VAL A 3 -69.07 14.27 0.29
CA VAL A 3 -67.91 14.80 -0.45
C VAL A 3 -67.27 13.63 -1.20
N ALA A 4 -67.09 13.74 -2.51
CA ALA A 4 -66.35 12.76 -3.31
C ALA A 4 -64.99 13.35 -3.73
N ALA A 5 -63.92 12.80 -3.15
CA ALA A 5 -62.54 13.12 -3.48
C ALA A 5 -62.09 12.27 -4.69
N LEU A 6 -61.56 12.93 -5.73
CA LEU A 6 -60.84 12.27 -6.82
C LEU A 6 -59.35 12.28 -6.46
N VAL A 7 -58.77 11.09 -6.27
CA VAL A 7 -57.32 10.89 -6.12
C VAL A 7 -56.74 10.68 -7.53
N ALA A 8 -55.96 11.63 -8.02
CA ALA A 8 -55.15 11.45 -9.23
C ALA A 8 -53.78 10.92 -8.81
N ALA A 9 -53.52 9.65 -9.10
CA ALA A 9 -52.21 9.04 -9.03
C ALA A 9 -51.56 9.11 -10.42
N THR A 10 -50.43 9.79 -10.55
CA THR A 10 -49.60 9.73 -11.78
C THR A 10 -48.11 9.70 -11.43
N GLY A 11 -47.53 8.51 -11.61
CA GLY A 11 -46.25 8.27 -12.28
C GLY A 11 -44.98 8.82 -11.63
N MET A 12 -44.33 8.00 -10.80
CA MET A 12 -42.89 8.13 -10.56
C MET A 12 -42.16 7.79 -11.86
N GLN A 13 -41.59 8.79 -12.52
CA GLN A 13 -40.67 8.62 -13.62
C GLN A 13 -39.39 7.99 -13.08
N SER A 14 -39.14 6.74 -13.44
CA SER A 14 -37.86 6.07 -13.23
C SER A 14 -36.79 6.83 -13.99
N MET A 15 -35.93 7.55 -13.27
CA MET A 15 -34.72 8.12 -13.83
C MET A 15 -33.77 6.95 -14.03
N THR A 16 -33.64 6.47 -15.27
CA THR A 16 -32.54 5.57 -15.64
C THR A 16 -31.27 6.39 -15.54
N GLU A 17 -30.44 6.09 -14.53
CA GLU A 17 -29.07 6.59 -14.44
C GLU A 17 -28.33 6.19 -15.72
N ALA A 18 -27.89 7.20 -16.49
CA ALA A 18 -26.94 6.96 -17.55
C ALA A 18 -25.62 6.48 -16.90
N PRO A 19 -24.93 5.47 -17.45
CA PRO A 19 -23.60 5.14 -16.97
C PRO A 19 -22.73 6.38 -17.12
N SER A 20 -22.17 6.85 -16.01
CA SER A 20 -21.12 7.85 -16.03
C SER A 20 -20.00 7.31 -16.91
N ALA A 21 -19.81 7.88 -18.10
CA ALA A 21 -18.58 7.70 -18.83
C ALA A 21 -17.49 8.39 -18.00
N SER A 22 -16.80 7.61 -17.16
CA SER A 22 -15.54 8.05 -16.57
C SER A 22 -14.65 8.44 -17.73
N ALA A 23 -14.27 9.71 -17.83
CA ALA A 23 -13.18 10.09 -18.73
C ALA A 23 -11.97 9.25 -18.32
N ASP A 24 -11.42 8.46 -19.24
CA ASP A 24 -10.21 7.68 -18.97
C ASP A 24 -9.12 8.64 -18.47
N ALA A 25 -8.48 8.27 -17.37
CA ALA A 25 -7.41 9.07 -16.81
C ALA A 25 -6.22 9.09 -17.77
N SER A 26 -5.57 10.23 -17.91
CA SER A 26 -4.43 10.40 -18.82
C SER A 26 -3.21 10.92 -18.08
N ALA A 27 -2.02 10.49 -18.50
CA ALA A 27 -0.75 10.99 -18.01
C ALA A 27 0.21 11.36 -19.15
N THR A 28 1.10 12.30 -18.87
CA THR A 28 2.24 12.63 -19.74
C THR A 28 3.50 12.01 -19.16
N VAL A 29 4.30 11.35 -19.99
CA VAL A 29 5.59 10.79 -19.57
C VAL A 29 6.62 11.91 -19.47
N GLU A 30 7.32 12.02 -18.35
CA GLU A 30 8.27 13.12 -18.08
C GLU A 30 9.74 12.67 -18.11
N ALA A 31 9.98 11.36 -17.99
CA ALA A 31 11.29 10.73 -18.17
C ALA A 31 11.18 9.45 -19.01
N ASP A 32 12.28 9.05 -19.66
CA ASP A 32 12.35 7.73 -20.29
C ASP A 32 12.11 6.66 -19.23
N THR A 33 11.03 5.89 -19.38
CA THR A 33 10.54 4.97 -18.36
C THR A 33 10.11 3.65 -18.99
N PRO A 34 10.41 2.51 -18.36
CA PRO A 34 10.22 1.21 -19.01
C PRO A 34 8.76 0.78 -19.07
N GLN A 35 8.38 0.10 -20.15
CA GLN A 35 7.09 -0.58 -20.29
C GLN A 35 7.18 -1.94 -19.60
N MET A 36 6.72 -2.01 -18.35
CA MET A 36 6.83 -3.23 -17.56
C MET A 36 5.60 -4.13 -17.76
N SER A 37 5.81 -5.43 -17.83
CA SER A 37 4.70 -6.41 -17.91
C SER A 37 3.95 -6.61 -16.60
N ASP A 38 4.51 -6.14 -15.47
CA ASP A 38 3.88 -6.10 -14.16
C ASP A 38 4.36 -4.84 -13.40
N ALA A 39 3.75 -4.50 -12.26
CA ALA A 39 4.05 -3.29 -11.48
C ALA A 39 5.38 -3.41 -10.69
N ASN A 40 6.46 -3.80 -11.35
CA ASN A 40 7.81 -3.86 -10.81
C ASN A 40 8.84 -3.87 -11.94
N LEU A 41 10.01 -3.28 -11.70
CA LEU A 41 11.15 -3.20 -12.62
C LEU A 41 11.88 -4.54 -12.83
N THR A 42 11.53 -5.58 -12.08
CA THR A 42 12.11 -6.93 -12.26
C THR A 42 11.31 -7.82 -13.22
N SER A 43 10.12 -7.38 -13.62
CA SER A 43 9.31 -8.05 -14.62
C SER A 43 9.91 -7.84 -16.01
N PRO A 44 9.51 -8.64 -17.02
CA PRO A 44 9.89 -8.36 -18.41
C PRO A 44 9.55 -6.92 -18.81
N GLN A 45 10.56 -6.24 -19.37
CA GLN A 45 10.41 -4.93 -20.02
C GLN A 45 10.18 -5.16 -21.52
N ASP A 46 8.97 -4.86 -21.99
CA ASP A 46 8.58 -5.08 -23.38
C ASP A 46 8.95 -3.88 -24.30
N GLY A 47 9.29 -2.73 -23.70
CA GLY A 47 9.68 -1.51 -24.38
C GLY A 47 10.02 -0.36 -23.43
N SER A 48 10.03 0.87 -23.95
CA SER A 48 10.15 2.11 -23.18
C SER A 48 9.12 3.13 -23.66
N TYR A 49 8.60 3.94 -22.74
CA TYR A 49 7.89 5.16 -23.07
C TYR A 49 8.86 6.34 -23.10
N ASN A 50 8.69 7.23 -24.08
CA ASN A 50 9.55 8.39 -24.26
C ASN A 50 8.95 9.61 -23.56
N PRO A 51 9.78 10.57 -23.11
CA PRO A 51 9.29 11.86 -22.62
C PRO A 51 8.36 12.54 -23.62
N GLY A 52 7.19 12.98 -23.15
CA GLY A 52 6.12 13.59 -23.93
C GLY A 52 5.04 12.62 -24.42
N ASP A 53 5.22 11.31 -24.26
CA ASP A 53 4.19 10.32 -24.60
C ASP A 53 2.93 10.53 -23.74
N GLN A 54 1.76 10.39 -24.36
CA GLN A 54 0.47 10.49 -23.69
C GLN A 54 -0.07 9.09 -23.43
N LEU A 55 -0.21 8.73 -22.16
CA LEU A 55 -0.66 7.42 -21.72
C LEU A 55 -2.11 7.50 -21.24
N THR A 56 -2.91 6.53 -21.65
CA THR A 56 -4.25 6.29 -21.07
C THR A 56 -4.11 5.30 -19.92
N LEU A 57 -4.42 5.74 -18.70
CA LEU A 57 -4.34 4.97 -17.47
C LEU A 57 -5.67 4.25 -17.24
N VAL A 58 -5.62 2.93 -17.28
CA VAL A 58 -6.78 2.06 -17.11
C VAL A 58 -7.07 1.84 -15.62
N CYS A 59 -6.03 1.57 -14.85
CA CYS A 59 -6.16 1.38 -13.41
C CYS A 59 -4.82 1.63 -12.70
N SER A 60 -4.88 1.95 -11.41
CA SER A 60 -3.71 2.06 -10.55
C SER A 60 -3.48 0.75 -9.77
N THR A 61 -2.25 0.46 -9.45
CA THR A 61 -1.88 -0.61 -8.51
C THR A 61 -0.67 -0.17 -7.71
N ARG A 62 -0.47 -0.77 -6.54
CA ARG A 62 0.73 -0.55 -5.72
C ARG A 62 1.74 -1.65 -6.04
N GLY A 63 2.92 -1.26 -6.47
CA GLY A 63 3.98 -2.12 -7.00
C GLY A 63 5.31 -1.92 -6.30
N GLN A 64 6.40 -2.25 -6.99
CA GLN A 64 7.75 -1.98 -6.50
C GLN A 64 7.94 -0.48 -6.24
N ASN A 65 8.50 -0.11 -5.09
CA ASN A 65 8.97 1.26 -4.87
C ASN A 65 10.04 1.64 -5.90
N VAL A 66 9.81 2.73 -6.63
CA VAL A 66 10.77 3.27 -7.59
C VAL A 66 11.12 4.71 -7.28
N ASN A 67 12.34 5.08 -7.70
CA ASN A 67 12.80 6.44 -7.69
C ASN A 67 12.85 6.90 -9.15
N GLY A 68 12.00 7.86 -9.49
CA GLY A 68 11.77 8.36 -10.83
C GLY A 68 11.83 9.89 -10.89
N PHE A 69 11.35 10.44 -12.00
CA PHE A 69 11.41 11.88 -12.30
C PHE A 69 10.93 12.80 -11.15
N PHE A 70 9.77 12.49 -10.56
CA PHE A 70 9.17 13.29 -9.48
C PHE A 70 9.67 12.94 -8.08
N SER A 71 10.58 11.97 -7.94
CA SER A 71 11.03 11.53 -6.63
C SER A 71 11.77 12.62 -5.83
N SER A 72 12.35 13.64 -6.46
CA SER A 72 12.90 14.78 -5.71
C SER A 72 11.86 15.62 -4.98
N ASP A 73 10.60 15.56 -5.43
CA ASP A 73 9.48 16.34 -4.88
C ASP A 73 8.63 15.54 -3.88
N ILE A 74 8.90 14.24 -3.75
CA ILE A 74 8.24 13.33 -2.80
C ILE A 74 9.08 13.23 -1.52
N PRO A 75 8.55 13.59 -0.34
CA PRO A 75 9.25 13.38 0.92
C PRO A 75 9.59 11.89 1.13
N GLY A 76 10.88 11.55 1.06
CA GLY A 76 11.36 10.16 1.12
C GLY A 76 11.87 9.61 -0.22
N GLY A 77 11.46 10.20 -1.35
CA GLY A 77 12.07 9.97 -2.67
C GLY A 77 11.74 8.66 -3.37
N TRP A 78 10.68 7.98 -2.96
CA TRP A 78 10.24 6.73 -3.58
C TRP A 78 8.72 6.72 -3.71
N ASP A 79 8.23 6.19 -4.83
CA ASP A 79 6.82 6.00 -5.11
C ASP A 79 6.54 4.53 -5.42
N ASP A 80 5.48 3.98 -4.84
CA ASP A 80 5.00 2.62 -5.13
C ASP A 80 3.72 2.62 -5.95
N LEU A 81 3.26 3.79 -6.44
CA LEU A 81 2.12 3.88 -7.34
C LEU A 81 2.56 3.53 -8.77
N TRP A 82 1.82 2.60 -9.36
CA TRP A 82 1.95 2.21 -10.76
C TRP A 82 0.59 2.31 -11.43
N TYR A 83 0.58 2.56 -12.74
CA TYR A 83 -0.62 2.53 -13.54
C TYR A 83 -0.50 1.50 -14.64
N ARG A 84 -1.55 0.71 -14.79
CA ARG A 84 -1.77 -0.08 -15.98
C ARG A 84 -2.24 0.83 -17.10
N THR A 85 -1.52 0.82 -18.21
CA THR A 85 -1.83 1.61 -19.40
C THR A 85 -2.73 0.81 -20.35
N SER A 86 -3.41 1.51 -21.26
CA SER A 86 -4.36 0.89 -22.21
C SER A 86 -3.75 -0.12 -23.18
N ASP A 87 -2.44 -0.04 -23.41
CA ASP A 87 -1.65 -1.00 -24.19
C ASP A 87 -1.24 -2.25 -23.37
N GLY A 88 -1.59 -2.29 -22.09
CA GLY A 88 -1.51 -3.48 -21.24
C GLY A 88 -0.32 -3.54 -20.30
N HIS A 89 0.62 -2.60 -20.40
CA HIS A 89 1.82 -2.54 -19.56
C HIS A 89 1.60 -1.72 -18.28
N PHE A 90 2.62 -1.66 -17.43
CA PHE A 90 2.66 -0.87 -16.22
C PHE A 90 3.75 0.20 -16.32
N VAL A 91 3.44 1.39 -15.81
CA VAL A 91 4.35 2.53 -15.67
C VAL A 91 4.29 3.07 -14.25
N ALA A 92 5.41 3.52 -13.70
CA ALA A 92 5.44 4.10 -12.37
C ALA A 92 4.96 5.56 -12.38
N ASP A 93 4.17 5.95 -11.37
CA ASP A 93 3.70 7.33 -11.19
C ASP A 93 4.86 8.31 -11.04
N ALA A 94 5.96 7.87 -10.43
CA ALA A 94 7.17 8.68 -10.28
C ALA A 94 7.72 9.25 -11.59
N ASP A 95 7.42 8.65 -12.75
CA ASP A 95 7.91 9.09 -14.07
C ASP A 95 6.84 9.76 -14.95
N ILE A 96 5.60 9.89 -14.46
CA ILE A 96 4.48 10.40 -15.25
C ILE A 96 3.75 11.53 -14.54
N ALA A 97 3.49 12.61 -15.27
CA ALA A 97 2.65 13.70 -14.82
C ALA A 97 1.18 13.31 -15.01
N THR A 98 0.52 12.97 -13.91
CA THR A 98 -0.94 12.92 -13.88
C THR A 98 -1.46 14.33 -13.60
N ALA A 99 -2.48 14.79 -14.34
CA ALA A 99 -3.00 16.16 -14.20
C ALA A 99 -3.71 16.44 -12.85
N THR A 100 -3.51 15.58 -11.85
CA THR A 100 -4.18 15.56 -10.55
C THR A 100 -3.17 15.28 -9.44
N LEU A 101 -3.33 15.93 -8.27
CA LEU A 101 -2.54 15.61 -7.06
C LEU A 101 -3.02 14.33 -6.33
N ASN A 102 -3.93 13.57 -6.94
CA ASN A 102 -4.54 12.36 -6.40
C ASN A 102 -4.27 11.18 -7.36
N VAL A 103 -4.50 9.95 -6.89
CA VAL A 103 -4.48 8.76 -7.75
C VAL A 103 -5.42 8.98 -8.94
N ALA A 104 -4.85 8.94 -10.13
CA ALA A 104 -5.51 9.39 -11.34
C ALA A 104 -6.53 8.39 -11.89
N ALA A 105 -6.38 7.10 -11.56
CA ALA A 105 -7.18 5.99 -12.09
C ALA A 105 -7.76 5.12 -10.95
N PRO A 106 -8.87 4.39 -11.17
CA PRO A 106 -9.38 3.44 -10.18
C PRO A 106 -8.39 2.28 -9.95
N GLU A 107 -8.46 1.59 -8.82
CA GLU A 107 -7.58 0.44 -8.57
C GLU A 107 -7.85 -0.74 -9.52
N CYS A 108 -6.78 -1.46 -9.89
CA CYS A 108 -6.86 -2.67 -10.69
C CYS A 108 -7.60 -3.76 -9.90
N SER A 109 -8.86 -4.05 -10.26
CA SER A 109 -9.72 -5.03 -9.56
C SER A 109 -9.30 -6.49 -9.81
N PRO A 110 -9.58 -7.40 -8.85
CA PRO A 110 -10.59 -8.44 -9.02
C PRO A 110 -11.93 -7.96 -8.41
N PRO A 111 -13.10 -8.43 -8.88
CA PRO A 111 -14.35 -7.66 -8.87
C PRO A 111 -14.89 -7.34 -7.46
N PRO A 112 -15.65 -6.25 -7.28
CA PRO A 112 -16.08 -5.77 -5.96
C PRO A 112 -17.36 -6.46 -5.47
N PRO A 113 -17.57 -6.62 -4.15
CA PRO A 113 -18.87 -6.41 -3.54
C PRO A 113 -19.01 -4.92 -3.19
N SER A 114 -20.02 -4.31 -3.81
CA SER A 114 -20.41 -2.92 -3.69
C SER A 114 -20.82 -2.53 -2.26
N GLY A 115 -20.37 -1.35 -1.83
CA GLY A 115 -21.18 -0.44 -1.02
C GLY A 115 -20.83 -0.32 0.47
N GLY A 116 -20.58 0.92 0.91
CA GLY A 116 -20.80 1.33 2.29
C GLY A 116 -19.80 2.33 2.83
N SER A 117 -20.06 3.63 2.65
CA SER A 117 -19.47 4.67 3.48
C SER A 117 -19.87 4.50 4.95
N GLY A 118 -18.90 4.58 5.85
CA GLY A 118 -19.09 5.11 7.20
C GLY A 118 -19.05 4.11 8.37
N SER A 119 -18.17 4.45 9.32
CA SER A 119 -18.13 4.09 10.75
C SER A 119 -17.57 2.71 11.15
N ALA A 120 -16.29 2.77 11.55
CA ALA A 120 -15.67 2.18 12.75
C ALA A 120 -16.25 0.90 13.39
N GLN A 121 -15.31 -0.04 13.51
CA GLN A 121 -15.24 -1.23 14.37
C GLN A 121 -15.61 -2.57 13.75
N THR A 122 -14.60 -3.44 13.82
CA THR A 122 -14.58 -4.89 13.55
C THR A 122 -14.81 -5.33 12.11
N ALA A 123 -13.77 -5.15 11.30
CA ALA A 123 -13.47 -6.11 10.26
C ALA A 123 -11.98 -6.45 10.34
N HIS A 124 -11.65 -7.54 11.05
CA HIS A 124 -10.59 -8.43 10.57
C HIS A 124 -11.12 -9.01 9.25
N THR A 125 -11.16 -8.20 8.19
CA THR A 125 -11.34 -8.71 6.83
C THR A 125 -10.18 -9.66 6.61
N ASP A 126 -10.51 -10.93 6.37
CA ASP A 126 -9.64 -12.09 6.28
C ASP A 126 -8.17 -11.75 6.03
N ARG A 127 -7.40 -11.61 7.13
CA ARG A 127 -5.95 -11.46 7.08
C ARG A 127 -5.39 -12.77 6.53
N ALA A 128 -5.08 -12.78 5.25
CA ALA A 128 -4.60 -13.94 4.54
C ALA A 128 -3.32 -14.46 5.19
N MET A 129 -3.34 -15.76 5.52
CA MET A 129 -2.18 -16.45 6.04
C MET A 129 -1.28 -16.85 4.87
N GLY A 130 -0.08 -16.28 4.83
CA GLY A 130 0.95 -16.66 3.88
C GLY A 130 1.80 -17.83 4.34
N ARG A 131 2.83 -18.12 3.55
CA ARG A 131 3.82 -19.17 3.84
C ARG A 131 4.58 -18.86 5.12
N THR A 132 4.79 -19.89 5.93
CA THR A 132 5.58 -19.88 7.16
C THR A 132 6.85 -20.73 7.03
N GLN A 133 7.77 -20.58 7.96
CA GLN A 133 9.00 -21.36 8.04
C GLN A 133 9.35 -21.70 9.50
N GLY A 134 10.25 -22.67 9.68
CA GLY A 134 10.62 -23.19 11.00
C GLY A 134 11.68 -22.39 11.76
N SER A 135 12.30 -21.39 11.13
CA SER A 135 13.37 -20.58 11.72
C SER A 135 13.15 -19.09 11.49
N ASN A 136 13.73 -18.24 12.33
CA ASN A 136 13.65 -16.79 12.16
C ASN A 136 14.26 -16.38 10.80
N PRO A 137 13.57 -15.60 9.94
CA PRO A 137 14.08 -15.13 8.66
C PRO A 137 15.16 -14.04 8.79
N GLY A 138 15.28 -13.38 9.94
CA GLY A 138 16.24 -12.30 10.18
C GLY A 138 17.58 -12.78 10.75
N THR A 139 18.59 -11.91 10.67
CA THR A 139 19.90 -12.12 11.32
C THR A 139 19.85 -11.66 12.76
N ASP A 140 20.34 -12.48 13.70
CA ASP A 140 20.31 -12.17 15.13
C ASP A 140 20.84 -10.77 15.45
N GLY A 141 20.13 -10.08 16.33
CA GLY A 141 20.40 -8.70 16.71
C GLY A 141 19.94 -7.63 15.72
N GLN A 142 19.37 -7.96 14.56
CA GLN A 142 18.87 -7.00 13.57
C GLN A 142 17.37 -6.71 13.71
N CYS A 143 16.90 -5.64 13.05
CA CYS A 143 15.49 -5.25 13.03
C CYS A 143 14.58 -6.35 12.46
N THR A 144 15.01 -6.99 11.38
CA THR A 144 14.33 -8.15 10.77
C THR A 144 14.17 -9.29 11.76
N TRP A 145 15.23 -9.65 12.48
CA TRP A 145 15.16 -10.71 13.48
C TRP A 145 14.22 -10.35 14.62
N GLY A 146 14.30 -9.11 15.14
CA GLY A 146 13.45 -8.64 16.23
C GLY A 146 11.97 -8.63 15.87
N ALA A 147 11.62 -8.11 14.68
CA ALA A 147 10.24 -8.09 14.19
C ALA A 147 9.68 -9.51 13.98
N ALA A 148 10.45 -10.41 13.37
CA ALA A 148 10.04 -11.80 13.21
C ALA A 148 9.95 -12.56 14.55
N GLN A 149 10.78 -12.20 15.53
CA GLN A 149 10.69 -12.77 16.88
C GLN A 149 9.39 -12.37 17.56
N LYS A 150 8.98 -11.10 17.45
CA LYS A 150 7.66 -10.64 17.94
C LYS A 150 6.50 -11.30 17.22
N TRP A 151 6.60 -11.50 15.91
CA TRP A 151 5.62 -12.26 15.16
C TRP A 151 5.48 -13.71 15.68
N PHE A 152 6.61 -14.38 15.95
CA PHE A 152 6.60 -15.72 16.52
C PHE A 152 6.00 -15.75 17.93
N GLU A 153 6.34 -14.79 18.79
CA GLU A 153 5.72 -14.65 20.12
C GLU A 153 4.19 -14.49 20.03
N ALA A 154 3.70 -13.76 19.02
CA ALA A 154 2.28 -13.49 18.83
C ALA A 154 1.49 -14.59 18.09
N SER A 155 2.16 -15.53 17.41
CA SER A 155 1.53 -16.50 16.50
C SER A 155 1.99 -17.95 16.64
N GLY A 156 3.16 -18.19 17.23
CA GLY A 156 3.80 -19.51 17.32
C GLY A 156 4.50 -19.98 16.03
N SER A 157 4.60 -19.16 14.98
CA SER A 157 5.30 -19.51 13.73
C SER A 157 6.07 -18.33 13.16
N TYR A 158 7.12 -18.58 12.36
CA TYR A 158 7.81 -17.51 11.64
C TYR A 158 7.23 -17.36 10.23
N PRO A 159 7.04 -16.12 9.74
CA PRO A 159 6.65 -15.89 8.37
C PRO A 159 7.84 -16.14 7.43
N ALA A 160 7.57 -16.65 6.22
CA ALA A 160 8.60 -16.96 5.23
C ALA A 160 9.06 -15.74 4.41
N PHE A 161 9.43 -14.65 5.10
CA PHE A 161 9.94 -13.43 4.50
C PHE A 161 11.40 -13.59 4.06
N ARG A 162 11.82 -12.77 3.09
CA ARG A 162 13.15 -12.80 2.48
C ARG A 162 13.69 -11.38 2.30
N GLY A 163 15.02 -11.29 2.26
CA GLY A 163 15.74 -10.05 2.01
C GLY A 163 15.84 -9.14 3.23
N ASP A 164 16.37 -7.95 2.98
CA ASP A 164 16.46 -6.86 3.96
C ASP A 164 15.07 -6.27 4.25
N ALA A 165 15.01 -5.39 5.26
CA ALA A 165 13.77 -4.82 5.74
C ALA A 165 12.90 -4.20 4.64
N LEU A 166 13.49 -3.44 3.70
CA LEU A 166 12.77 -2.80 2.60
C LEU A 166 12.02 -3.80 1.68
N ALA A 167 12.53 -5.03 1.55
CA ALA A 167 12.00 -6.06 0.67
C ALA A 167 10.87 -6.89 1.32
N TRP A 168 10.60 -6.68 2.61
CA TRP A 168 9.64 -7.50 3.34
C TRP A 168 8.20 -7.28 2.88
N ARG A 169 7.85 -6.09 2.37
CA ARG A 169 6.55 -5.82 1.73
C ARG A 169 6.32 -6.82 0.58
N ASP A 170 7.20 -6.77 -0.43
CA ASP A 170 7.08 -7.59 -1.63
C ASP A 170 7.23 -9.08 -1.32
N SER A 171 8.16 -9.44 -0.43
CA SER A 171 8.32 -10.82 0.00
C SER A 171 7.10 -11.36 0.73
N ALA A 172 6.39 -10.53 1.51
CA ALA A 172 5.18 -10.94 2.21
C ALA A 172 4.01 -11.15 1.24
N ILE A 173 3.82 -10.22 0.30
CA ILE A 173 2.83 -10.36 -0.78
C ILE A 173 3.10 -11.64 -1.59
N ALA A 174 4.35 -11.83 -2.04
CA ALA A 174 4.74 -13.03 -2.76
C ALA A 174 4.54 -14.30 -1.91
N ALA A 175 4.68 -14.21 -0.59
CA ALA A 175 4.41 -15.31 0.33
C ALA A 175 2.91 -15.54 0.61
N GLY A 176 2.01 -14.67 0.14
CA GLY A 176 0.56 -14.79 0.29
C GLY A 176 -0.01 -14.15 1.55
N TRP A 177 0.75 -13.27 2.21
CA TRP A 177 0.27 -12.53 3.37
C TRP A 177 -0.53 -11.30 2.95
N THR A 178 -1.52 -10.93 3.75
CA THR A 178 -2.16 -9.62 3.61
C THR A 178 -1.18 -8.52 3.98
N VAL A 179 -0.99 -7.58 3.06
CA VAL A 179 -0.22 -6.36 3.27
C VAL A 179 -1.13 -5.18 2.94
N VAL A 180 -1.15 -4.20 3.83
CA VAL A 180 -1.96 -2.98 3.69
C VAL A 180 -1.10 -1.76 3.97
N ASP A 181 -1.54 -0.59 3.51
CA ASP A 181 -0.86 0.69 3.78
C ASP A 181 -1.52 1.46 4.94
N ASP A 182 -2.69 1.02 5.39
CA ASP A 182 -3.32 1.53 6.62
C ASP A 182 -2.71 0.89 7.86
N ALA A 183 -2.26 1.71 8.81
CA ALA A 183 -1.74 1.17 10.06
C ALA A 183 -2.75 0.26 10.77
N GLN A 184 -2.32 -0.97 11.02
CA GLN A 184 -3.04 -1.94 11.84
C GLN A 184 -2.13 -2.44 12.97
N ASP A 185 -2.75 -2.78 14.08
CA ASP A 185 -2.07 -3.47 15.16
C ASP A 185 -1.84 -4.93 14.80
N ARG A 186 -0.96 -5.58 15.58
CA ARG A 186 -0.66 -7.00 15.42
C ARG A 186 -0.21 -7.27 13.98
N SER A 187 0.78 -6.50 13.56
CA SER A 187 1.38 -6.54 12.23
C SER A 187 2.88 -6.26 12.34
N ILE A 188 3.62 -6.49 11.25
CA ILE A 188 4.94 -5.92 11.06
C ILE A 188 4.79 -4.69 10.18
N VAL A 189 5.34 -3.56 10.61
CA VAL A 189 5.50 -2.39 9.76
C VAL A 189 6.85 -2.44 9.04
N VAL A 190 6.82 -2.15 7.74
CA VAL A 190 7.98 -1.95 6.89
C VAL A 190 8.15 -0.45 6.66
N PHE A 191 9.29 0.09 7.07
CA PHE A 191 9.71 1.45 6.79
C PHE A 191 10.64 1.44 5.58
N GLN A 192 10.24 2.11 4.50
CA GLN A 192 11.12 2.32 3.35
C GLN A 192 12.30 3.24 3.71
N PRO A 193 13.40 3.21 2.93
CA PRO A 193 14.58 4.05 3.20
C PRO A 193 14.24 5.52 3.46
N GLY A 194 14.81 6.10 4.52
CA GLY A 194 14.58 7.50 4.91
C GLY A 194 13.29 7.76 5.69
N ILE A 195 12.34 6.81 5.73
CA ILE A 195 11.10 6.96 6.49
C ILE A 195 11.34 6.69 7.97
N ALA A 196 10.90 7.60 8.84
CA ALA A 196 11.01 7.49 10.29
C ALA A 196 12.45 7.18 10.80
N GLY A 197 13.47 7.64 10.08
CA GLY A 197 14.89 7.40 10.40
C GLY A 197 15.45 6.07 9.87
N ALA A 198 14.72 5.37 9.01
CA ALA A 198 15.16 4.11 8.41
C ALA A 198 16.42 4.27 7.55
N SER A 199 17.28 3.26 7.62
CA SER A 199 18.52 3.18 6.86
C SER A 199 18.27 2.93 5.36
N PRO A 200 19.31 2.97 4.48
CA PRO A 200 19.17 2.60 3.07
C PRO A 200 18.65 1.18 2.82
N VAL A 201 18.79 0.26 3.79
CA VAL A 201 18.23 -1.10 3.69
C VAL A 201 16.79 -1.20 4.24
N GLY A 202 16.17 -0.06 4.51
CA GLY A 202 14.88 0.05 5.20
C GLY A 202 15.00 -0.22 6.69
N HIS A 203 13.84 -0.38 7.33
CA HIS A 203 13.72 -0.84 8.71
C HIS A 203 12.38 -1.56 8.91
N VAL A 204 12.30 -2.47 9.87
CA VAL A 204 11.04 -3.15 10.21
C VAL A 204 10.85 -3.19 11.72
N ALA A 205 9.59 -3.13 12.14
CA ALA A 205 9.21 -3.21 13.55
C ALA A 205 7.89 -3.96 13.73
N TRP A 206 7.66 -4.48 14.93
CA TRP A 206 6.36 -5.03 15.32
C TRP A 206 5.44 -3.89 15.78
N VAL A 207 4.20 -3.88 15.31
CA VAL A 207 3.18 -2.89 15.71
C VAL A 207 2.39 -3.42 16.89
N ASP A 208 2.62 -2.83 18.06
CA ASP A 208 1.93 -3.19 19.29
C ASP A 208 0.52 -2.58 19.34
N SER A 209 0.36 -1.33 18.87
CA SER A 209 -0.94 -0.66 18.84
C SER A 209 -1.01 0.48 17.84
N VAL A 210 -2.23 0.85 17.44
CA VAL A 210 -2.53 2.01 16.59
C VAL A 210 -3.39 2.99 17.37
N SER A 211 -3.10 4.28 17.24
CA SER A 211 -3.84 5.36 17.89
C SER A 211 -4.12 6.50 16.92
N GLN A 212 -5.32 7.09 17.03
CA GLN A 212 -5.64 8.33 16.35
C GLN A 212 -5.33 9.49 17.28
N ARG A 213 -4.50 10.44 16.81
CA ARG A 213 -4.17 11.69 17.51
C ARG A 213 -4.71 12.87 16.69
N PRO A 214 -4.83 14.08 17.27
CA PRO A 214 -5.32 15.25 16.55
C PRO A 214 -4.51 15.60 15.30
N ASP A 215 -3.22 15.24 15.28
CA ASP A 215 -2.31 15.54 14.17
C ASP A 215 -2.16 14.39 13.16
N GLY A 216 -2.80 13.24 13.38
CA GLY A 216 -2.75 12.10 12.47
C GLY A 216 -2.84 10.75 13.18
N ARG A 217 -2.66 9.68 12.40
CA ARG A 217 -2.57 8.32 12.92
C ARG A 217 -1.14 8.03 13.38
N TRP A 218 -1.00 7.30 14.48
CA TRP A 218 0.26 6.95 15.10
C TRP A 218 0.28 5.48 15.49
N ILE A 219 1.44 4.86 15.38
CA ILE A 219 1.70 3.49 15.81
C ILE A 219 2.67 3.47 16.99
N HIS A 220 2.42 2.58 17.94
CA HIS A 220 3.44 2.18 18.92
C HIS A 220 4.13 0.93 18.40
N VAL A 221 5.45 0.97 18.29
CA VAL A 221 6.22 -0.15 17.76
C VAL A 221 7.23 -0.67 18.76
N THR A 222 7.46 -1.98 18.72
CA THR A 222 8.62 -2.66 19.33
C THR A 222 9.58 -3.07 18.22
N GLU A 223 10.83 -2.64 18.35
CA GLU A 223 11.87 -2.83 17.32
C GLU A 223 13.21 -3.21 17.93
N MET A 224 14.12 -3.70 17.10
CA MET A 224 15.49 -4.04 17.45
C MET A 224 16.46 -3.35 16.49
N ASN A 225 17.66 -3.04 16.97
CA ASN A 225 18.70 -2.37 16.18
C ASN A 225 18.31 -1.01 15.61
N ASN A 226 17.48 -0.27 16.34
CA ASN A 226 17.38 1.17 16.11
C ASN A 226 18.63 1.82 16.72
N SER A 227 19.52 2.34 15.87
CA SER A 227 20.79 2.97 16.29
C SER A 227 20.60 4.19 17.19
N GLN A 228 19.42 4.80 17.17
CA GLN A 228 19.07 5.95 18.01
C GLN A 228 18.54 5.56 19.39
N LEU A 229 18.12 4.29 19.59
CA LEU A 229 17.37 3.85 20.78
C LEU A 229 17.89 2.57 21.45
N GLY A 230 19.01 2.00 21.00
CA GLY A 230 19.65 0.88 21.70
C GLY A 230 20.68 0.10 20.89
N GLY A 231 20.59 0.11 19.56
CA GLY A 231 21.51 -0.62 18.69
C GLY A 231 21.31 -2.15 18.69
N VAL A 232 22.30 -2.86 18.17
CA VAL A 232 22.24 -4.30 17.84
C VAL A 232 21.84 -5.12 19.06
N GLY A 233 20.84 -6.00 18.91
CA GLY A 233 20.41 -6.92 19.97
C GLY A 233 19.56 -6.31 21.07
N ILE A 234 19.26 -5.01 21.02
CA ILE A 234 18.46 -4.33 22.04
C ILE A 234 17.05 -4.06 21.51
N PHE A 235 16.05 -4.67 22.15
CA PHE A 235 14.66 -4.29 21.95
C PHE A 235 14.38 -2.92 22.59
N ASN A 236 13.70 -2.06 21.85
CA ASN A 236 13.22 -0.77 22.30
C ASN A 236 11.83 -0.50 21.70
N GLY A 237 11.13 0.51 22.21
CA GLY A 237 9.84 0.90 21.70
C GLY A 237 9.74 2.41 21.49
N ARG A 238 8.96 2.82 20.49
CA ARG A 238 8.70 4.23 20.20
C ARG A 238 7.35 4.43 19.52
N ASP A 239 6.86 5.65 19.61
CA ASP A 239 5.73 6.10 18.81
C ASP A 239 6.23 6.64 17.46
N VAL A 240 5.58 6.22 16.38
CA VAL A 240 5.87 6.69 15.02
C VAL A 240 4.58 7.15 14.38
N LYS A 241 4.64 8.30 13.69
CA LYS A 241 3.50 8.78 12.91
C LYS A 241 3.37 7.92 11.66
N ASP A 242 2.16 7.46 11.39
CA ASP A 242 1.84 6.77 10.14
C ASP A 242 1.89 7.77 8.98
N VAL A 243 2.73 7.49 7.99
CA VAL A 243 3.02 8.37 6.85
C VAL A 243 3.23 7.53 5.59
N PRO A 244 3.05 8.11 4.39
CA PRO A 244 3.39 7.43 3.14
C PRO A 244 4.81 6.83 3.16
N GLY A 245 4.97 5.65 2.57
CA GLY A 245 6.22 4.87 2.62
C GLY A 245 6.30 3.88 3.79
N MET A 246 5.20 3.73 4.55
CA MET A 246 5.00 2.67 5.53
C MET A 246 3.99 1.65 5.00
N SER A 247 4.28 0.36 5.18
CA SER A 247 3.33 -0.73 4.86
C SER A 247 3.28 -1.73 6.00
N TYR A 248 2.17 -2.46 6.11
CA TYR A 248 1.82 -3.26 7.27
C TYR A 248 1.48 -4.69 6.83
N ILE A 249 2.36 -5.62 7.17
CA ILE A 249 2.17 -7.04 6.93
C ILE A 249 1.38 -7.60 8.11
N LEU A 250 0.14 -8.04 7.85
CA LEU A 250 -0.81 -8.34 8.91
C LEU A 250 -0.65 -9.77 9.42
N LEU A 251 -0.53 -9.93 10.74
CA LEU A 251 -0.64 -11.25 11.36
C LEU A 251 -2.13 -11.63 11.45
N PRO A 252 -2.55 -12.83 10.99
CA PRO A 252 -3.94 -13.28 11.04
C PRO A 252 -4.57 -13.27 12.43
#